data_AF-A0A8X7XFH2-F1
#
_entry.id   AF-A0A8X7XFH2-F1
#
_cell.length_a   1.000
_cell.length_b   1.000
_cell.length_c   1.000
_cell.angle_alpha   90.00
_cell.angle_beta   90.00
_cell.angle_gamma   90.00
#
_symmetry.space_group_name_H-M   'P 1'
#
loop_
_entity.id
_entity.type
_entity.pdbx_description
1 polymer ?
#
loop_
_entity_poly.entity_id
_entity_poly.type
_entity_poly.pdbx_seq_one_letter_code
_entity_poly.pdbx_strand_id
1 'polypeptide(L)'
;MTRKVVTNTRERWRQQNVNSAFAELRKLIPTHPPEKKLSKNEILRMAMKYITFLVQLLDSQSGQSSSQSPGSLLHLLKGNVEHLSIPKQWGIISDTEALSPDSSCDSLESW
;
A
#
# COMPACT_ATOMS: atom_id res chain seq x y z
N MET A 1 -3.82 13.30 -28.28
CA MET A 1 -4.64 13.29 -27.03
C MET A 1 -4.66 11.95 -26.28
N THR A 2 -4.20 10.85 -26.88
CA THR A 2 -4.37 9.47 -26.37
C THR A 2 -3.55 9.13 -25.11
N ARG A 3 -2.32 9.66 -24.97
CA ARG A 3 -1.45 9.38 -23.80
C ARG A 3 -2.02 9.88 -22.46
N LYS A 4 -2.71 11.02 -22.46
CA LYS A 4 -3.35 11.59 -21.25
C LYS A 4 -4.50 10.71 -20.78
N VAL A 5 -5.30 10.18 -21.72
CA VAL A 5 -6.43 9.29 -21.42
C VAL A 5 -5.93 7.98 -20.81
N VAL A 6 -4.94 7.32 -21.43
CA VAL A 6 -4.35 6.07 -20.91
C VAL A 6 -3.75 6.28 -19.51
N THR A 7 -3.09 7.40 -19.28
CA THR A 7 -2.51 7.73 -17.96
C THR A 7 -3.59 7.97 -16.90
N ASN A 8 -4.66 8.69 -17.25
CA ASN A 8 -5.78 8.93 -16.32
C ASN A 8 -6.49 7.62 -15.95
N THR A 9 -6.76 6.75 -16.94
CA THR A 9 -7.36 5.43 -16.71
C THR A 9 -6.51 4.60 -15.77
N ARG A 10 -5.18 4.57 -15.97
CA ARG A 10 -4.26 3.84 -15.09
C ARG A 10 -4.28 4.37 -13.66
N GLU A 11 -4.22 5.68 -13.48
CA GLU A 11 -4.24 6.28 -12.14
C GLU A 11 -5.59 6.04 -11.43
N ARG A 12 -6.70 6.10 -12.16
CA ARG A 12 -8.02 5.75 -11.63
C ARG A 12 -8.04 4.31 -11.12
N TRP A 13 -7.51 3.36 -11.89
CA TRP A 13 -7.42 1.96 -11.48
C TRP A 13 -6.57 1.79 -10.22
N ARG A 14 -5.42 2.47 -10.15
CA ARG A 14 -4.57 2.48 -8.95
C ARG A 14 -5.31 2.98 -7.72
N GLN A 15 -6.09 4.07 -7.86
CA GLN A 15 -6.91 4.62 -6.78
C GLN A 15 -8.07 3.71 -6.39
N GLN A 16 -8.68 3.01 -7.35
CA GLN A 16 -9.71 2.00 -7.07
C GLN A 16 -9.14 0.87 -6.20
N ASN A 17 -7.95 0.36 -6.51
CA ASN A 17 -7.29 -0.67 -5.69
C ASN A 17 -7.06 -0.20 -4.24
N VAL A 18 -6.59 1.03 -4.05
CA VAL A 18 -6.41 1.62 -2.71
C VAL A 18 -7.77 1.74 -2.00
N ASN A 19 -8.81 2.21 -2.68
CA ASN A 19 -10.14 2.35 -2.09
C ASN A 19 -10.73 0.99 -1.69
N SER A 20 -10.52 -0.06 -2.48
CA SER A 20 -10.92 -1.44 -2.14
C SER A 20 -10.20 -1.93 -0.88
N ALA A 21 -8.89 -1.67 -0.75
CA ALA A 21 -8.15 -2.01 0.47
C ALA A 21 -8.67 -1.26 1.71
N PHE A 22 -9.06 0.01 1.58
CA PHE A 22 -9.73 0.76 2.65
C PHE A 22 -11.09 0.14 3.03
N ALA A 23 -11.85 -0.37 2.07
CA ALA A 23 -13.12 -1.02 2.32
C ALA A 23 -12.93 -2.36 3.06
N GLU A 24 -11.94 -3.17 2.68
CA GLU A 24 -11.60 -4.40 3.41
C GLU A 24 -11.14 -4.10 4.84
N LEU A 25 -10.25 -3.11 5.03
CA LEU A 25 -9.83 -2.68 6.36
C LEU A 25 -11.02 -2.21 7.21
N ARG A 26 -11.97 -1.48 6.62
CA ARG A 26 -13.18 -1.02 7.33
C ARG A 26 -14.01 -2.16 7.88
N LYS A 27 -14.13 -3.30 7.19
CA LYS A 27 -14.91 -4.46 7.66
C LYS A 27 -14.35 -5.07 8.94
N LEU A 28 -13.05 -4.96 9.16
CA LEU A 28 -12.35 -5.49 10.35
C LEU A 28 -12.44 -4.56 11.56
N ILE A 29 -12.86 -3.30 11.38
CA ILE A 29 -12.93 -2.33 12.46
C ILE A 29 -14.28 -2.45 13.18
N PRO A 30 -14.30 -2.76 14.49
CA PRO A 30 -15.53 -2.84 15.25
C PRO A 30 -16.15 -1.45 15.46
N THR A 31 -17.43 -1.29 15.10
CA THR A 31 -18.21 -0.06 15.30
C THR A 31 -19.65 -0.35 15.72
N HIS A 32 -20.28 0.61 16.40
CA HIS A 32 -21.72 0.62 16.63
C HIS A 32 -22.33 1.90 16.04
N PRO A 33 -23.29 1.81 15.10
CA PRO A 33 -23.74 0.59 14.42
C PRO A 33 -22.67 0.02 13.45
N PRO A 34 -22.75 -1.25 13.03
CA PRO A 34 -21.78 -1.88 12.12
C PRO A 34 -21.60 -1.13 10.79
N GLU A 35 -22.66 -0.51 10.28
CA GLU A 35 -22.72 0.24 9.02
C GLU A 35 -22.26 1.71 9.14
N LYS A 36 -21.72 2.12 10.29
CA LYS A 36 -21.20 3.49 10.49
C LYS A 36 -20.20 3.86 9.40
N LYS A 37 -20.48 4.90 8.61
CA LYS A 37 -19.53 5.40 7.62
C LYS A 37 -18.35 6.06 8.34
N LEU A 38 -17.13 5.61 8.03
CA LEU A 38 -15.89 6.17 8.55
C LEU A 38 -15.11 6.82 7.42
N SER A 39 -14.51 7.98 7.69
CA SER A 39 -13.53 8.60 6.79
C SER A 39 -12.25 7.78 6.72
N LYS A 40 -11.43 7.99 5.67
CA LYS A 40 -10.12 7.33 5.52
C LYS A 40 -9.23 7.55 6.76
N ASN A 41 -9.23 8.76 7.30
CA ASN A 41 -8.42 9.06 8.48
C ASN A 41 -8.93 8.35 9.74
N GLU A 42 -10.24 8.31 9.95
CA GLU A 42 -10.84 7.55 11.05
C GLU A 42 -10.54 6.05 10.94
N ILE A 43 -10.64 5.47 9.73
CA ILE A 43 -10.28 4.06 9.48
C ILE A 43 -8.85 3.79 9.95
N LEU A 44 -7.88 4.63 9.57
CA LEU A 44 -6.49 4.47 9.98
C LEU A 44 -6.32 4.57 11.51
N ARG A 45 -6.93 5.58 12.13
CA ARG A 45 -6.84 5.78 13.60
C ARG A 45 -7.50 4.63 14.36
N MET A 46 -8.65 4.16 13.91
CA MET A 46 -9.36 3.06 14.54
C MET A 46 -8.63 1.73 14.37
N ALA A 47 -8.04 1.47 13.20
CA ALA A 47 -7.20 0.29 12.99
C ALA A 47 -6.03 0.23 13.98
N MET A 48 -5.31 1.34 14.16
CA MET A 48 -4.22 1.43 15.14
C MET A 48 -4.71 1.15 16.57
N LYS A 49 -5.82 1.80 16.97
CA LYS A 49 -6.43 1.57 18.28
C LYS A 49 -6.86 0.11 18.48
N TYR A 50 -7.44 -0.50 17.45
CA TYR A 50 -7.94 -1.86 17.54
C TYR A 50 -6.82 -2.89 17.65
N ILE A 51 -5.75 -2.74 16.85
CA ILE A 51 -4.53 -3.56 16.99
C ILE A 51 -3.98 -3.46 18.42
N THR A 52 -3.91 -2.23 18.96
CA THR A 52 -3.46 -1.99 20.35
C THR A 52 -4.31 -2.71 21.37
N PHE A 53 -5.63 -2.60 21.23
CA PHE A 53 -6.57 -3.25 22.12
C PHE A 53 -6.40 -4.77 22.10
N LEU A 54 -6.25 -5.37 20.92
CA LEU A 54 -6.04 -6.82 20.78
C LEU A 54 -4.72 -7.28 21.41
N VAL A 55 -3.63 -6.54 21.23
CA VAL A 55 -2.34 -6.85 21.88
C VAL A 55 -2.47 -6.81 23.39
N GLN A 56 -3.09 -5.76 23.94
CA GLN A 56 -3.31 -5.65 25.39
C GLN A 56 -4.20 -6.75 25.95
N LEU A 57 -5.24 -7.14 25.20
CA LEU A 57 -6.14 -8.23 25.57
C LEU A 57 -5.40 -9.57 25.65
N LEU A 58 -4.45 -9.81 24.74
CA LEU A 58 -3.62 -11.02 24.75
C LEU A 58 -2.62 -11.00 25.91
N ASP A 59 -1.92 -9.88 26.13
CA ASP A 59 -0.96 -9.73 27.23
C ASP A 59 -1.63 -9.93 28.60
N SER A 60 -2.81 -9.34 28.80
CA SER A 60 -3.59 -9.45 30.04
C SER A 60 -3.98 -10.90 30.35
N GLN A 61 -4.26 -11.71 29.32
CA GLN A 61 -4.58 -13.13 29.49
C GLN A 61 -3.34 -13.99 29.79
N SER A 62 -2.15 -13.54 29.37
CA SER A 62 -0.89 -14.26 29.60
C SER A 62 -0.28 -14.06 30.99
N GLY A 63 -0.87 -13.19 31.83
CA GLY A 63 -0.35 -12.86 33.16
C GLY A 63 0.91 -11.99 33.16
N GLN A 64 1.41 -11.57 31.99
CA GLN A 64 2.56 -10.68 31.87
C GLN A 64 2.08 -9.23 31.86
N SER A 65 2.28 -8.52 32.97
CA SER A 65 2.02 -7.09 33.08
C SER A 65 3.09 -6.31 32.31
N SER A 66 2.95 -6.17 30.99
CA SER A 66 3.85 -5.36 30.18
C SER A 66 3.57 -3.87 30.43
N SER A 67 4.62 -3.13 30.83
CA SER A 67 4.55 -1.71 31.15
C SER A 67 4.09 -0.91 29.92
N GLN A 68 3.03 -0.12 30.11
CA GLN A 68 2.38 0.65 29.05
C GLN A 68 3.32 1.73 28.50
N SER A 69 3.96 1.46 27.36
CA SER A 69 4.62 2.48 26.56
C SER A 69 3.89 2.62 25.23
N PRO A 70 3.47 3.83 24.82
CA PRO A 70 3.04 4.09 23.43
C PRO A 70 4.12 3.71 22.39
N GLY A 71 5.38 3.53 22.84
CA GLY A 71 6.47 2.99 22.04
C GLY A 71 6.31 1.50 21.67
N SER A 72 5.52 0.70 22.39
CA SER A 72 5.35 -0.73 22.09
C SER A 72 4.63 -0.98 20.77
N LEU A 73 3.68 -0.12 20.39
CA LEU A 73 3.04 -0.20 19.07
C LEU A 73 3.97 0.22 17.96
N LEU A 74 4.75 1.29 18.17
CA LEU A 74 5.77 1.67 17.21
C LEU A 74 6.78 0.54 17.09
N HIS A 75 7.19 -0.10 18.17
CA HIS A 75 8.12 -1.23 18.13
C HIS A 75 7.52 -2.45 17.42
N LEU A 76 6.26 -2.80 17.66
CA LEU A 76 5.59 -3.91 16.98
C LEU A 76 5.36 -3.64 15.48
N LEU A 77 4.85 -2.45 15.15
CA LEU A 77 4.64 -2.04 13.76
C LEU A 77 5.97 -1.88 13.03
N LYS A 78 7.00 -1.32 13.69
CA LYS A 78 8.37 -1.22 13.18
C LYS A 78 8.94 -2.62 12.97
N GLY A 79 8.90 -3.49 13.97
CA GLY A 79 9.38 -4.87 13.86
C GLY A 79 8.74 -5.63 12.69
N ASN A 80 7.44 -5.46 12.48
CA ASN A 80 6.75 -6.04 11.33
C ASN A 80 7.13 -5.39 10.00
N VAL A 81 7.41 -4.07 9.96
CA VAL A 81 7.92 -3.37 8.77
C VAL A 81 9.34 -3.82 8.41
N GLU A 82 10.22 -4.01 9.39
CA GLU A 82 11.60 -4.44 9.16
C GLU A 82 11.67 -5.93 8.70
N HIS A 83 10.77 -6.79 9.18
CA HIS A 83 10.63 -8.17 8.68
C HIS A 83 10.00 -8.26 7.28
N LEU A 84 9.24 -7.25 6.89
CA LEU A 84 8.75 -7.05 5.52
C LEU A 84 9.70 -6.18 4.71
N SER A 85 10.98 -6.04 5.12
CA SER A 85 12.04 -5.49 4.29
C SER A 85 11.90 -6.08 2.90
N ILE A 86 11.37 -5.22 2.03
CA ILE A 86 11.19 -5.40 0.61
C ILE A 86 12.38 -6.23 0.13
N PRO A 87 12.18 -7.44 -0.47
CA PRO A 87 13.28 -8.05 -1.16
C PRO A 87 13.72 -7.01 -2.17
N LYS A 88 14.95 -6.54 -1.99
CA LYS A 88 15.63 -5.55 -2.83
C LYS A 88 15.87 -6.22 -4.18
N GLN A 89 14.79 -6.36 -4.93
CA GLN A 89 14.73 -6.91 -6.28
C GLN A 89 13.77 -6.13 -7.17
N TRP A 90 13.67 -4.81 -6.94
CA TRP A 90 13.72 -3.92 -8.12
C TRP A 90 15.12 -4.04 -8.73
N GLY A 91 15.51 -5.27 -9.05
CA GLY A 91 16.61 -5.59 -9.92
C GLY A 91 16.19 -4.96 -11.22
N ILE A 92 16.92 -3.92 -11.58
CA ILE A 92 17.52 -3.81 -12.90
C ILE A 92 16.79 -4.75 -13.86
N ILE A 93 15.70 -4.24 -14.43
CA ILE A 93 15.28 -4.72 -15.74
C ILE A 93 16.43 -4.23 -16.59
N SER A 94 17.46 -5.09 -16.72
CA SER A 94 18.58 -4.87 -17.60
C SER A 94 17.99 -4.49 -18.92
N ASP A 95 18.41 -3.33 -19.44
CA ASP A 95 18.09 -2.82 -20.75
C ASP A 95 18.17 -3.98 -21.76
N THR A 96 17.03 -4.61 -22.01
CA THR A 96 16.90 -5.62 -23.05
C THR A 96 16.62 -4.82 -24.30
N GLU A 97 17.73 -4.43 -24.92
CA GLU A 97 17.87 -4.17 -26.35
C GLU A 97 16.78 -3.27 -26.97
N ALA A 98 16.88 -1.97 -26.71
CA ALA A 98 16.58 -1.01 -27.77
C ALA A 98 17.74 -1.06 -28.79
N LEU A 99 17.72 -2.05 -29.68
CA LEU A 99 18.58 -2.04 -30.87
C LEU A 99 18.07 -0.97 -31.84
N SER A 100 18.74 0.17 -31.83
CA SER A 100 18.90 1.09 -32.95
C SER A 100 20.27 1.74 -32.73
N PRO A 101 21.15 1.94 -33.74
CA PRO A 101 20.83 2.30 -35.13
C PRO A 101 21.77 1.73 -36.22
N ASP A 102 21.27 1.53 -37.43
CA ASP A 102 21.87 1.98 -38.70
C ASP A 102 20.89 1.65 -39.83
N SER A 103 20.49 2.65 -40.61
CA SER A 103 20.46 2.52 -42.07
C SER A 103 20.00 3.86 -42.64
N SER A 104 20.99 4.64 -43.02
CA SER A 104 21.06 5.54 -44.17
C SER A 104 19.76 6.17 -44.70
N CYS A 105 19.79 7.50 -44.73
CA CYS A 105 19.23 8.33 -45.78
C CYS A 105 19.31 7.64 -47.15
N ASP A 106 18.19 7.47 -47.84
CA ASP A 106 18.19 7.52 -49.30
C ASP A 106 16.91 8.21 -49.79
N SER A 107 17.13 9.13 -50.71
CA SER A 107 16.12 9.94 -51.39
C SER A 107 15.25 9.07 -52.29
N LEU A 108 13.95 9.37 -52.37
CA LEU A 108 13.32 9.64 -53.67
C LEU A 108 11.93 10.28 -53.50
N GLU A 109 11.77 11.44 -54.14
CA GLU A 109 10.51 11.89 -54.76
C GLU A 109 9.85 10.78 -55.56
N SER A 110 8.52 10.83 -55.74
CA SER A 110 7.80 10.51 -56.99
C SER A 110 6.31 10.25 -56.76
N TRP A 111 5.50 11.29 -57.06
CA TRP A 111 4.06 11.34 -57.38
C TRP A 111 3.02 11.10 -56.27
#